data_AF-R7PBF5-F1
#
_entry.id   AF-R7PBF5-F1
#
_cell.length_a   1.000
_cell.length_b   1.000
_cell.length_c   1.000
_cell.angle_alpha   90.00
_cell.angle_beta   90.00
_cell.angle_gamma   90.00
#
_symmetry.space_group_name_H-M   'P 1'
#
loop_
_entity.id
_entity.type
_entity.pdbx_description
1 polymer ?
#
loop_
_entity_poly.entity_id
_entity_poly.type
_entity_poly.pdbx_seq_one_letter_code
_entity_poly.pdbx_strand_id
1 'polypeptide(L)'
;MTDKEFEQGQYIANWAQLVEDKIWIITPVNQYDVSKDDRLLIPFIKDHRIGFVNQSAVCIVKPQFDKFQGEIKSPEALLCVAKRFSYGFLTSGKYEVRTYDSDKWGVLDSNGKLIVDTEYKDIAISDNFQLLTLHDFQKGYCVINRNGDIIVPYGKYNYIDGFTNGYARVKIGKVTNGSKMNDNFWGIIDEQGKVVLPLEYSSIWNFYDKPEFKYTKVIKDGCEHRFYFSTESLDLPSELKRKRIGFYDDYGTHYGEFAGSYAQDVMGYSDDVINDAFEGDPDNYWNID
;
A
#
# COMPACT_ATOMS: atom_id res chain seq x y z
N MET A 1 13.18 39.78 20.23
CA MET A 1 14.48 39.34 19.70
C MET A 1 14.18 38.76 18.33
N THR A 2 14.83 39.27 17.30
CA THR A 2 14.55 38.96 15.89
C THR A 2 14.65 37.47 15.62
N ASP A 3 13.55 36.86 15.18
CA ASP A 3 13.51 35.55 14.54
C ASP A 3 14.52 35.56 13.39
N LYS A 4 15.70 34.98 13.60
CA LYS A 4 16.60 34.70 12.48
C LYS A 4 15.94 33.61 11.65
N GLU A 5 15.38 34.00 10.51
CA GLU A 5 14.84 33.08 9.52
C GLU A 5 15.90 32.01 9.18
N PHE A 6 15.50 30.74 9.22
CA PHE A 6 16.36 29.60 8.85
C PHE A 6 16.75 29.73 7.38
N GLU A 7 18.01 29.54 7.02
CA GLU A 7 18.48 29.54 5.63
C GLU A 7 18.89 28.12 5.20
N GLN A 8 18.70 27.79 3.93
CA GLN A 8 19.12 26.51 3.36
C GLN A 8 20.65 26.41 3.43
N GLY A 9 21.20 25.27 3.87
CA GLY A 9 22.66 25.07 3.99
C GLY A 9 23.27 25.32 5.38
N GLN A 10 22.48 25.60 6.42
CA GLN A 10 22.98 25.71 7.80
C GLN A 10 23.27 24.32 8.44
N TYR A 11 24.35 24.26 9.22
CA TYR A 11 24.81 23.07 9.97
C TYR A 11 24.10 22.94 11.33
N ILE A 12 23.55 21.76 11.62
CA ILE A 12 22.63 21.53 12.76
C ILE A 12 23.34 21.04 14.04
N ALA A 13 24.58 20.53 13.98
CA ALA A 13 25.18 19.91 15.17
C ALA A 13 25.46 20.88 16.34
N ASN A 14 25.52 22.19 16.11
CA ASN A 14 25.67 23.21 17.17
C ASN A 14 24.38 23.47 17.97
N TRP A 15 23.26 22.84 17.63
CA TRP A 15 21.92 23.19 18.15
C TRP A 15 21.39 22.16 19.17
N ALA A 16 22.23 21.18 19.55
CA ALA A 16 21.92 20.12 20.51
C ALA A 16 22.21 20.47 21.98
N GLN A 17 22.75 21.67 22.25
CA GLN A 17 22.86 22.22 23.60
C GLN A 17 22.38 23.67 23.57
N LEU A 18 21.28 23.95 24.28
CA LEU A 18 20.61 25.24 24.42
C LEU A 18 20.00 25.84 23.14
N VAL A 19 18.73 25.52 22.89
CA VAL A 19 17.73 26.56 22.55
C VAL A 19 16.43 26.17 23.27
N GLU A 20 16.00 27.00 24.22
CA GLU A 20 14.64 26.98 24.76
C GLU A 20 13.65 27.04 23.58
N ASP A 21 12.65 26.17 23.61
CA ASP A 21 11.60 25.95 22.61
C ASP A 21 11.90 24.99 21.43
N LYS A 22 12.07 23.71 21.83
CA LYS A 22 11.47 22.48 21.25
C LYS A 22 11.80 22.09 19.81
N ILE A 23 13.08 21.78 19.57
CA ILE A 23 13.49 20.80 18.54
C ILE A 23 13.35 19.39 19.14
N TRP A 24 12.60 18.51 18.48
CA TRP A 24 12.47 17.10 18.88
C TRP A 24 13.21 16.24 17.88
N ILE A 25 14.46 15.91 18.16
CA ILE A 25 15.10 14.79 17.47
C ILE A 25 14.59 13.54 18.18
N ILE A 26 13.92 12.64 17.45
CA ILE A 26 13.25 11.43 17.99
C ILE A 26 14.25 10.49 18.70
N THR A 27 15.54 10.76 18.57
CA THR A 27 16.64 10.17 19.32
C THR A 27 17.48 11.31 19.92
N PRO A 28 17.87 11.24 21.21
CA PRO A 28 18.75 12.27 21.77
C PRO A 28 20.07 12.28 20.98
N VAL A 29 20.53 13.46 20.56
CA VAL A 29 21.66 13.64 19.62
C VAL A 29 22.95 12.97 20.10
N ASN A 30 23.12 12.83 21.42
CA ASN A 30 24.25 12.14 22.04
C ASN A 30 24.23 10.61 21.81
N GLN A 31 23.14 10.04 21.33
CA GLN A 31 22.98 8.60 21.03
C GLN A 31 22.82 8.32 19.53
N TYR A 32 22.74 9.36 18.70
CA TYR A 32 22.50 9.19 17.26
C TYR A 32 23.60 9.86 16.43
N ASP A 33 24.38 9.02 15.75
CA ASP A 33 25.46 9.42 14.87
C ASP A 33 24.96 9.51 13.43
N VAL A 34 24.56 10.72 13.03
CA VAL A 34 24.03 11.05 11.69
C VAL A 34 24.98 10.65 10.56
N SER A 35 26.29 10.57 10.82
CA SER A 35 27.29 10.19 9.81
C SER A 35 27.24 8.70 9.44
N LYS A 36 26.60 7.87 10.28
CA LYS A 36 26.41 6.44 10.05
C LYS A 36 25.06 6.07 9.43
N ASP A 37 24.15 7.03 9.31
CA ASP A 37 22.87 6.80 8.65
C ASP A 37 23.07 6.71 7.13
N ASP A 38 22.47 5.70 6.49
CA ASP A 38 22.63 5.44 5.05
C ASP A 38 21.63 6.23 4.18
N ARG A 39 20.74 7.02 4.79
CA ARG A 39 19.77 7.85 4.06
C ARG A 39 20.41 9.16 3.60
N LEU A 40 20.04 9.57 2.39
CA LEU A 40 20.42 10.86 1.80
C LEU A 40 19.60 12.02 2.39
N LEU A 41 18.35 11.75 2.79
CA LEU A 41 17.47 12.67 3.51
C LEU A 41 17.06 12.06 4.84
N ILE A 42 17.64 12.56 5.92
CA ILE A 42 17.41 12.12 7.30
C ILE A 42 16.37 13.06 7.94
N PRO A 43 15.22 12.54 8.42
CA PRO A 43 14.16 13.37 8.98
C PRO A 43 14.55 13.95 10.35
N PHE A 44 14.13 15.19 10.61
CA PHE A 44 14.17 15.80 11.94
C PHE A 44 12.89 16.61 12.19
N ILE A 45 12.51 16.78 13.47
CA ILE A 45 11.32 17.55 13.85
C ILE A 45 11.71 18.83 14.58
N LYS A 46 11.10 19.93 14.16
CA LYS A 46 11.11 21.21 14.87
C LYS A 46 9.71 21.83 14.80
N ASP A 47 9.21 22.35 15.91
CA ASP A 47 7.89 23.00 15.99
C ASP A 47 6.76 22.11 15.42
N HIS A 48 6.84 20.80 15.69
CA HIS A 48 5.92 19.76 15.18
C HIS A 48 5.92 19.58 13.65
N ARG A 49 6.87 20.19 12.94
CA ARG A 49 7.07 20.05 11.49
C ARG A 49 8.31 19.23 11.20
N ILE A 50 8.25 18.50 10.09
CA ILE A 50 9.31 17.62 9.61
C ILE A 50 10.12 18.36 8.54
N GLY A 51 11.44 18.35 8.72
CA GLY A 51 12.44 18.75 7.73
C GLY A 51 13.43 17.60 7.49
N PHE A 52 14.40 17.83 6.61
CA PHE A 52 15.40 16.83 6.23
C PHE A 52 16.82 17.39 6.23
N VAL A 53 17.77 16.58 6.69
CA VAL A 53 19.21 16.86 6.69
C VAL A 53 19.95 15.80 5.88
N ASN A 54 21.18 16.10 5.48
CA ASN A 54 22.10 15.09 4.94
C ASN A 54 22.93 14.44 6.06
N GLN A 55 23.79 13.49 5.69
CA GLN A 55 24.71 12.78 6.60
C GLN A 55 25.73 13.69 7.31
N SER A 56 25.91 14.93 6.84
CA SER A 56 26.72 15.96 7.49
C SER A 56 25.89 16.89 8.40
N ALA A 57 24.66 16.51 8.75
CA ALA A 57 23.72 17.34 9.52
C ALA A 57 23.46 18.74 8.93
N VAL A 58 23.61 18.90 7.61
CA VAL A 58 23.25 20.14 6.92
C VAL A 58 21.76 20.10 6.57
N CYS A 59 21.02 21.16 6.90
CA CYS A 59 19.61 21.27 6.55
C CYS A 59 19.44 21.37 5.03
N ILE A 60 18.84 20.34 4.43
CA ILE A 60 18.50 20.29 3.01
C ILE A 60 17.09 20.82 2.78
N VAL A 61 16.15 20.38 3.63
CA VAL A 61 14.75 20.80 3.58
C VAL A 61 14.35 21.33 4.95
N LYS A 62 13.90 22.58 5.00
CA LYS A 62 13.42 23.20 6.23
C LYS A 62 12.17 22.49 6.76
N PRO A 63 11.94 22.47 8.08
CA PRO A 63 10.74 21.91 8.68
C PRO A 63 9.47 22.56 8.11
N GLN A 64 8.67 21.78 7.38
CA GLN A 64 7.44 22.29 6.74
C GLN A 64 6.38 21.22 6.52
N PHE A 65 6.72 19.94 6.62
CA PHE A 65 5.78 18.83 6.40
C PHE A 65 5.21 18.33 7.73
N ASP A 66 4.01 17.77 7.68
CA ASP A 66 3.35 17.17 8.84
C ASP A 66 3.62 15.65 8.91
N LYS A 67 3.84 15.02 7.75
CA LYS A 67 4.11 13.57 7.61
C LYS A 67 5.05 13.30 6.43
N PHE A 68 5.67 12.12 6.44
CA PHE A 68 6.37 11.56 5.29
C PHE A 68 6.25 10.02 5.29
N GLN A 69 6.54 9.40 4.14
CA GLN A 69 6.56 7.96 3.96
C GLN A 69 7.68 7.56 3.00
N GLY A 70 8.42 6.51 3.36
CA GLY A 70 9.56 6.00 2.61
C GLY A 70 10.91 6.47 3.16
N GLU A 71 11.98 6.09 2.47
CA GLU A 71 13.36 6.44 2.79
C GLU A 71 14.14 6.64 1.49
N ILE A 72 15.06 7.61 1.46
CA ILE A 72 15.94 7.83 0.31
C ILE A 72 17.31 7.26 0.62
N LYS A 73 17.62 6.07 0.12
CA LYS A 73 18.93 5.42 0.25
C LYS A 73 19.77 5.43 -1.04
N SER A 74 19.19 5.89 -2.14
CA SER A 74 19.89 6.09 -3.42
C SER A 74 19.43 7.39 -4.08
N PRO A 75 20.19 7.94 -5.05
CA PRO A 75 19.82 9.18 -5.76
C PRO A 75 18.50 9.10 -6.55
N GLU A 76 18.08 7.89 -6.92
CA GLU A 76 16.85 7.64 -7.70
C GLU A 76 15.62 7.54 -6.80
N ALA A 77 15.82 7.16 -5.53
CA ALA A 77 14.74 6.98 -4.58
C ALA A 77 13.98 8.29 -4.32
N LEU A 78 12.69 8.13 -4.04
CA LEU A 78 11.75 9.24 -3.84
C LEU A 78 11.12 9.14 -2.45
N LEU A 79 10.69 10.28 -1.93
CA LEU A 79 10.09 10.36 -0.60
C LEU A 79 8.73 11.06 -0.67
N CYS A 80 7.68 10.36 -0.22
CA CYS A 80 6.38 10.97 -0.08
C CYS A 80 6.38 11.88 1.15
N VAL A 81 5.88 13.11 1.00
CA VAL A 81 5.72 14.09 2.09
C VAL A 81 4.32 14.65 2.06
N ALA A 82 3.78 15.03 3.20
CA ALA A 82 2.43 15.55 3.28
C ALA A 82 2.31 16.80 4.15
N LYS A 83 1.36 17.66 3.76
CA LYS A 83 0.87 18.76 4.59
C LYS A 83 -0.58 18.47 4.98
N ARG A 84 -0.91 18.68 6.25
CA ARG A 84 -2.28 18.54 6.74
C ARG A 84 -3.14 19.67 6.21
N PHE A 85 -4.29 19.33 5.68
CA PHE A 85 -5.32 20.24 5.23
C PHE A 85 -6.58 20.01 6.06
N SER A 86 -7.03 21.07 6.73
CA SER A 86 -8.22 21.05 7.58
C SER A 86 -9.19 22.11 7.11
N TYR A 87 -10.48 21.78 7.01
CA TYR A 87 -11.52 22.78 6.79
C TYR A 87 -12.77 22.50 7.60
N GLY A 88 -13.43 23.57 8.04
CA GLY A 88 -14.72 23.51 8.71
C GLY A 88 -15.88 23.62 7.72
N PHE A 89 -16.98 22.91 7.98
CA PHE A 89 -18.22 23.07 7.24
C PHE A 89 -19.43 22.95 8.17
N LEU A 90 -20.53 23.62 7.79
CA LEU A 90 -21.80 23.53 8.49
C LEU A 90 -22.56 22.30 8.03
N THR A 91 -23.11 21.55 8.97
CA THR A 91 -24.03 20.46 8.64
C THR A 91 -25.43 21.02 8.37
N SER A 92 -26.05 20.55 7.28
CA SER A 92 -27.42 20.95 6.95
C SER A 92 -28.37 20.51 8.07
N GLY A 93 -28.97 21.48 8.77
CA GLY A 93 -30.08 21.25 9.70
C GLY A 93 -29.75 21.28 11.20
N LYS A 94 -28.49 21.46 11.63
CA LYS A 94 -28.15 21.41 13.07
C LYS A 94 -27.35 22.57 13.67
N TYR A 95 -26.97 23.59 12.91
CA TYR A 95 -26.03 24.63 13.37
C TYR A 95 -24.73 24.06 13.99
N GLU A 96 -24.39 22.80 13.65
CA GLU A 96 -23.17 22.15 14.12
C GLU A 96 -22.07 22.37 13.08
N VAL A 97 -20.93 22.89 13.55
CA VAL A 97 -19.69 22.96 12.78
C VAL A 97 -18.97 21.61 12.88
N ARG A 98 -18.64 21.03 11.74
CA ARG A 98 -17.75 19.86 11.67
C ARG A 98 -16.45 20.25 10.99
N THR A 99 -15.37 19.57 11.36
CA THR A 99 -14.07 19.70 10.72
C THR A 99 -13.78 18.44 9.90
N TYR A 100 -13.20 18.63 8.73
CA TYR A 100 -12.61 17.58 7.93
C TYR A 100 -11.10 17.77 7.94
N ASP A 101 -10.37 16.70 8.22
CA ASP A 101 -8.92 16.63 8.17
C ASP A 101 -8.51 15.62 7.10
N SER A 102 -7.61 16.05 6.22
CA SER A 102 -6.98 15.18 5.24
C SER A 102 -5.56 15.64 5.00
N ASP A 103 -4.69 14.70 4.69
CA ASP A 103 -3.35 15.03 4.23
C ASP A 103 -3.38 15.29 2.72
N LYS A 104 -2.54 16.24 2.28
CA LYS A 104 -2.22 16.43 0.87
C LYS A 104 -0.78 16.00 0.64
N TRP A 105 -0.59 15.02 -0.22
CA TRP A 105 0.68 14.38 -0.51
C TRP A 105 1.38 15.02 -1.69
N GLY A 106 2.70 15.05 -1.61
CA GLY A 106 3.66 15.44 -2.64
C GLY A 106 4.89 14.53 -2.56
N VAL A 107 5.86 14.73 -3.44
CA VAL A 107 7.05 13.86 -3.56
C VAL A 107 8.31 14.68 -3.65
N LEU A 108 9.30 14.33 -2.82
CA LEU A 108 10.66 14.86 -2.88
C LEU A 108 11.59 13.91 -3.64
N ASP A 109 12.56 14.50 -4.36
CA ASP A 109 13.75 13.81 -4.84
C ASP A 109 14.83 13.69 -3.74
N SER A 110 15.94 13.02 -4.05
CA SER A 110 17.07 12.83 -3.14
C SER A 110 17.78 14.12 -2.73
N ASN A 111 17.57 15.23 -3.45
CA ASN A 111 18.12 16.54 -3.14
C ASN A 111 17.15 17.40 -2.32
N GLY A 112 15.99 16.85 -1.95
CA GLY A 112 14.96 17.57 -1.20
C GLY A 112 14.14 18.54 -2.06
N LYS A 113 14.17 18.41 -3.39
CA LYS A 113 13.33 19.18 -4.29
C LYS A 113 11.99 18.48 -4.50
N LEU A 114 10.89 19.24 -4.47
CA LEU A 114 9.57 18.72 -4.84
C LEU A 114 9.54 18.40 -6.35
N ILE A 115 9.29 17.12 -6.67
CA ILE A 115 8.90 16.66 -8.01
C ILE A 115 7.42 16.95 -8.21
N VAL A 116 6.63 16.73 -7.16
CA VAL A 116 5.18 16.95 -7.13
C VAL A 116 4.83 17.69 -5.85
N ASP A 117 4.09 18.80 -5.97
CA ASP A 117 3.64 19.58 -4.82
C ASP A 117 2.62 18.83 -3.96
N THR A 118 2.46 19.27 -2.70
CA THR A 118 1.54 18.67 -1.72
C THR A 118 0.08 19.03 -2.03
N GLU A 119 -0.47 18.45 -3.09
CA GLU A 119 -1.82 18.76 -3.61
C GLU A 119 -2.71 17.52 -3.79
N TYR A 120 -2.14 16.32 -3.68
CA TYR A 120 -2.82 15.07 -4.03
C TYR A 120 -3.42 14.37 -2.81
N LYS A 121 -4.52 13.64 -3.01
CA LYS A 121 -5.12 12.79 -1.97
C LYS A 121 -4.18 11.65 -1.57
N ASP A 122 -3.51 11.09 -2.57
CA ASP A 122 -2.65 9.92 -2.44
C ASP A 122 -1.67 9.86 -3.62
N ILE A 123 -0.50 9.26 -3.39
CA ILE A 123 0.56 9.07 -4.38
C ILE A 123 1.19 7.70 -4.17
N ALA A 124 1.22 6.88 -5.23
CA ALA A 124 2.00 5.66 -5.26
C ALA A 124 3.23 5.84 -6.17
N ILE A 125 4.40 5.48 -5.66
CA ILE A 125 5.67 5.50 -6.39
C ILE A 125 5.93 4.09 -6.93
N SER A 126 6.36 3.97 -8.19
CA SER A 126 6.77 2.67 -8.74
C SER A 126 8.03 2.13 -8.06
N ASP A 127 8.19 0.81 -8.05
CA ASP A 127 9.35 0.11 -7.50
C ASP A 127 10.70 0.56 -8.08
N ASN A 128 10.73 0.95 -9.36
CA ASN A 128 11.90 1.52 -10.03
C ASN A 128 12.03 3.06 -9.90
N PHE A 129 11.13 3.70 -9.14
CA PHE A 129 11.06 5.15 -8.90
C PHE A 129 10.85 6.02 -10.16
N GLN A 130 10.46 5.44 -11.30
CA GLN A 130 10.29 6.17 -12.56
C GLN A 130 8.89 6.76 -12.76
N LEU A 131 7.87 6.18 -12.13
CA LEU A 131 6.47 6.57 -12.30
C LEU A 131 5.82 6.95 -10.98
N LEU A 132 4.91 7.91 -11.05
CA LEU A 132 4.06 8.35 -9.95
C LEU A 132 2.60 8.20 -10.37
N THR A 133 1.85 7.35 -9.67
CA THR A 133 0.39 7.28 -9.77
C THR A 133 -0.20 8.30 -8.80
N LEU A 134 -0.86 9.34 -9.32
CA LEU A 134 -1.38 10.45 -8.55
C LEU A 134 -2.91 10.36 -8.43
N HIS A 135 -3.45 10.54 -7.23
CA HIS A 135 -4.89 10.64 -7.00
C HIS A 135 -5.30 12.07 -6.63
N ASP A 136 -5.99 12.74 -7.55
CA ASP A 136 -6.45 14.12 -7.39
C ASP A 136 -7.79 14.22 -6.65
N PHE A 137 -8.04 15.37 -6.03
CA PHE A 137 -9.30 15.60 -5.30
C PHE A 137 -10.55 15.60 -6.19
N GLN A 138 -10.42 16.07 -7.43
CA GLN A 138 -11.52 16.30 -8.37
C GLN A 138 -11.36 15.50 -9.67
N LYS A 139 -10.14 15.36 -10.17
CA LYS A 139 -9.83 14.81 -11.50
C LYS A 139 -9.68 13.27 -11.51
N GLY A 140 -9.61 12.65 -10.34
CA GLY A 140 -9.35 11.21 -10.21
C GLY A 140 -7.88 10.86 -10.40
N TYR A 141 -7.60 9.72 -11.04
CA TYR A 141 -6.24 9.18 -11.15
C TYR A 141 -5.53 9.61 -12.44
N CYS A 142 -4.23 9.87 -12.35
CA CYS A 142 -3.32 9.94 -13.50
C CYS A 142 -1.99 9.24 -13.18
N VAL A 143 -1.15 9.06 -14.19
CA VAL A 143 0.23 8.57 -14.05
C VAL A 143 1.16 9.52 -14.76
N ILE A 144 2.22 9.94 -14.07
CA ILE A 144 3.28 10.78 -14.63
C ILE A 144 4.65 10.09 -14.49
N ASN A 145 5.60 10.49 -15.32
CA ASN A 145 7.01 10.15 -15.12
C ASN A 145 7.71 11.19 -14.22
N ARG A 146 9.00 10.98 -13.92
CA ARG A 146 9.82 11.91 -13.11
C ARG A 146 9.99 13.32 -13.71
N ASN A 147 9.81 13.47 -15.02
CA ASN A 147 9.87 14.78 -15.68
C ASN A 147 8.54 15.55 -15.59
N GLY A 148 7.49 14.92 -15.09
CA GLY A 148 6.13 15.49 -15.07
C GLY A 148 5.33 15.21 -16.33
N ASP A 149 5.85 14.40 -17.26
CA ASP A 149 5.10 14.03 -18.46
C ASP A 149 3.97 13.08 -18.10
N ILE A 150 2.77 13.36 -18.61
CA ILE A 150 1.59 12.52 -18.40
C ILE A 150 1.67 11.27 -19.27
N ILE A 151 1.78 10.10 -18.63
CA ILE A 151 1.72 8.78 -19.27
C ILE A 151 0.28 8.31 -19.38
N VAL A 152 -0.49 8.46 -18.29
CA VAL A 152 -1.92 8.16 -18.26
C VAL A 152 -2.67 9.41 -17.83
N PRO A 153 -3.52 10.01 -18.70
CA PRO A 153 -4.24 11.23 -18.37
C PRO A 153 -5.37 10.97 -17.35
N TYR A 154 -5.73 12.04 -16.64
CA TYR A 154 -6.89 12.05 -15.76
C TYR A 154 -8.17 11.57 -16.48
N GLY A 155 -9.00 10.84 -15.74
CA GLY A 155 -10.29 10.36 -16.23
C GLY A 155 -10.23 9.18 -17.19
N LYS A 156 -9.04 8.73 -17.64
CA LYS A 156 -8.92 7.50 -18.46
C LYS A 156 -9.40 6.26 -17.70
N TYR A 157 -9.12 6.21 -16.40
CA TYR A 157 -9.51 5.13 -15.50
C TYR A 157 -10.10 5.70 -14.21
N ASN A 158 -11.05 4.99 -13.61
CA ASN A 158 -11.63 5.35 -12.31
C ASN A 158 -10.70 4.99 -11.15
N TYR A 159 -9.79 4.04 -11.37
CA TYR A 159 -8.78 3.62 -10.40
C TYR A 159 -7.55 3.08 -11.12
N ILE A 160 -6.37 3.39 -10.57
CA ILE A 160 -5.06 2.90 -11.02
C ILE A 160 -4.28 2.51 -9.76
N ASP A 161 -3.76 1.28 -9.70
CA ASP A 161 -2.82 0.86 -8.65
C ASP A 161 -1.44 1.54 -8.84
N GLY A 162 -0.57 1.41 -7.83
CA GLY A 162 0.87 1.63 -8.03
C GLY A 162 1.46 0.63 -9.04
N PHE A 163 2.54 1.01 -9.70
CA PHE A 163 3.27 0.12 -10.61
C PHE A 163 4.21 -0.79 -9.82
N THR A 164 4.17 -2.08 -10.14
CA THR A 164 5.10 -3.09 -9.61
C THR A 164 5.51 -4.01 -10.77
N ASN A 165 6.80 -4.26 -10.92
CA ASN A 165 7.41 -4.99 -12.04
C ASN A 165 6.96 -4.47 -13.41
N GLY A 166 6.76 -3.15 -13.53
CA GLY A 166 6.35 -2.48 -14.76
C GLY A 166 4.86 -2.59 -15.12
N TYR A 167 4.01 -3.10 -14.22
CA TYR A 167 2.58 -3.25 -14.48
C TYR A 167 1.72 -2.60 -13.38
N ALA A 168 0.54 -2.14 -13.77
CA ALA A 168 -0.50 -1.66 -12.83
C ALA A 168 -1.88 -2.19 -13.22
N ARG A 169 -2.71 -2.52 -12.23
CA ARG A 169 -4.13 -2.78 -12.48
C ARG A 169 -4.85 -1.46 -12.67
N VAL A 170 -5.80 -1.47 -13.59
CA VAL A 170 -6.69 -0.35 -13.87
C VAL A 170 -8.14 -0.80 -13.82
N LYS A 171 -9.03 0.11 -13.45
CA LYS A 171 -10.46 -0.15 -13.41
C LYS A 171 -11.25 0.98 -14.07
N ILE A 172 -12.25 0.61 -14.86
CA ILE A 172 -13.34 1.49 -15.30
C ILE A 172 -14.66 0.99 -14.73
N GLY A 173 -15.62 1.88 -14.54
CA GLY A 173 -16.99 1.54 -14.19
C GLY A 173 -17.60 2.42 -13.10
N LYS A 174 -18.86 2.14 -12.77
CA LYS A 174 -19.61 2.91 -11.78
C LYS A 174 -19.30 2.44 -10.36
N VAL A 175 -18.98 3.40 -9.50
CA VAL A 175 -18.90 3.18 -8.06
C VAL A 175 -20.32 2.97 -7.54
N THR A 176 -20.75 1.71 -7.41
CA THR A 176 -21.97 1.35 -6.70
C THR A 176 -21.60 0.80 -5.33
N ASN A 177 -22.22 1.36 -4.29
CA ASN A 177 -21.96 1.09 -2.87
C ASN A 177 -22.18 -0.39 -2.51
N GLY A 178 -21.20 -1.25 -2.78
CA GLY A 178 -21.20 -2.66 -2.37
C GLY A 178 -22.10 -3.60 -3.19
N SER A 179 -22.65 -3.18 -4.33
CA SER A 179 -23.41 -4.08 -5.20
C SER A 179 -22.47 -5.13 -5.83
N LYS A 180 -22.85 -6.41 -5.79
CA LYS A 180 -22.07 -7.53 -6.36
C LYS A 180 -22.01 -7.51 -7.89
N MET A 181 -22.90 -6.77 -8.54
CA MET A 181 -22.87 -6.49 -9.97
C MET A 181 -22.55 -5.02 -10.14
N ASN A 182 -21.26 -4.73 -10.21
CA ASN A 182 -20.82 -3.43 -10.68
C ASN A 182 -20.45 -3.63 -12.15
N ASP A 183 -20.84 -2.72 -13.03
CA ASP A 183 -20.30 -2.58 -14.39
C ASP A 183 -18.81 -2.12 -14.33
N ASN A 184 -18.05 -2.71 -13.40
CA ASN A 184 -16.65 -2.44 -13.14
C ASN A 184 -15.82 -3.50 -13.85
N PHE A 185 -14.99 -3.04 -14.77
CA PHE A 185 -14.08 -3.89 -15.50
C PHE A 185 -12.64 -3.53 -15.15
N TRP A 186 -11.89 -4.57 -14.82
CA TRP A 186 -10.48 -4.52 -14.52
C TRP A 186 -9.67 -4.91 -15.76
N GLY A 187 -8.51 -4.27 -15.91
CA GLY A 187 -7.47 -4.63 -16.87
C GLY A 187 -6.09 -4.34 -16.29
N ILE A 188 -5.05 -4.51 -17.11
CA ILE A 188 -3.66 -4.24 -16.74
C ILE A 188 -3.02 -3.35 -17.81
N ILE A 189 -2.26 -2.36 -17.36
CA ILE A 189 -1.43 -1.52 -18.22
C ILE A 189 0.05 -1.70 -17.89
N ASP A 190 0.90 -1.43 -18.88
CA ASP A 190 2.35 -1.29 -18.72
C ASP A 190 2.76 0.15 -18.36
N GLU A 191 4.05 0.37 -18.13
CA GLU A 191 4.65 1.67 -17.78
C GLU A 191 4.49 2.76 -18.84
N GLN A 192 4.11 2.40 -20.07
CA GLN A 192 3.79 3.35 -21.14
C GLN A 192 2.29 3.64 -21.20
N GLY A 193 1.50 3.08 -20.28
CA GLY A 193 0.05 3.22 -20.23
C GLY A 193 -0.68 2.44 -21.32
N LYS A 194 0.00 1.51 -22.01
CA LYS A 194 -0.58 0.60 -22.99
C LYS A 194 -1.26 -0.53 -22.24
N VAL A 195 -2.45 -0.89 -22.71
CA VAL A 195 -3.25 -1.97 -22.14
C VAL A 195 -2.63 -3.31 -22.57
N VAL A 196 -2.10 -4.06 -21.61
CA VAL A 196 -1.56 -5.42 -21.82
C VAL A 196 -2.61 -6.50 -21.54
N LEU A 197 -3.58 -6.18 -20.67
CA LEU A 197 -4.76 -7.00 -20.44
C LEU A 197 -6.03 -6.13 -20.56
N PRO A 198 -6.94 -6.40 -21.51
CA PRO A 198 -8.14 -5.58 -21.73
C PRO A 198 -9.01 -5.40 -20.49
N LEU A 199 -9.74 -4.29 -20.41
CA LEU A 199 -10.65 -4.00 -19.30
C LEU A 199 -11.99 -4.72 -19.51
N GLU A 200 -12.00 -6.03 -19.33
CA GLU A 200 -13.19 -6.88 -19.48
C GLU A 200 -13.35 -7.91 -18.34
N TYR A 201 -12.47 -7.85 -17.32
CA TYR A 201 -12.45 -8.80 -16.22
C TYR A 201 -13.23 -8.26 -15.03
N SER A 202 -14.04 -9.10 -14.39
CA SER A 202 -14.79 -8.72 -13.18
C SER A 202 -13.87 -8.58 -11.96
N SER A 203 -12.72 -9.24 -11.99
CA SER A 203 -11.68 -9.14 -10.95
C SER A 203 -10.31 -9.51 -11.50
N ILE A 204 -9.28 -8.82 -11.01
CA ILE A 204 -7.86 -9.18 -11.19
C ILE A 204 -7.25 -9.15 -9.79
N TRP A 205 -6.61 -10.24 -9.36
CA TRP A 205 -5.97 -10.30 -8.06
C TRP A 205 -4.79 -9.32 -7.99
N ASN A 206 -4.56 -8.74 -6.81
CA ASN A 206 -3.46 -7.81 -6.64
C ASN A 206 -2.09 -8.51 -6.76
N PHE A 207 -1.14 -7.74 -7.25
CA PHE A 207 0.24 -8.13 -7.39
C PHE A 207 1.23 -7.05 -6.92
N TYR A 208 0.73 -6.01 -6.23
CA TYR A 208 1.58 -5.08 -5.50
C TYR A 208 2.28 -5.80 -4.33
N ASP A 209 3.45 -5.31 -3.93
CA ASP A 209 4.31 -5.85 -2.85
C ASP A 209 4.78 -7.30 -3.04
N LYS A 210 4.68 -7.84 -4.26
CA LYS A 210 5.20 -9.16 -4.61
C LYS A 210 6.43 -8.96 -5.49
N PRO A 211 7.66 -9.16 -4.97
CA PRO A 211 8.88 -8.89 -5.74
C PRO A 211 8.96 -9.75 -7.00
N GLU A 212 8.43 -10.98 -6.97
CA GLU A 212 8.37 -11.84 -8.14
C GLU A 212 6.99 -12.49 -8.26
N PHE A 213 6.25 -12.16 -9.31
CA PHE A 213 5.03 -12.85 -9.68
C PHE A 213 5.10 -13.29 -11.14
N LYS A 214 4.90 -14.59 -11.37
CA LYS A 214 4.85 -15.15 -12.73
C LYS A 214 3.50 -14.89 -13.40
N TYR A 215 2.45 -14.87 -12.60
CA TYR A 215 1.08 -14.68 -13.06
C TYR A 215 0.22 -13.99 -12.01
N THR A 216 -0.90 -13.41 -12.45
CA THR A 216 -2.01 -13.02 -11.58
C THR A 216 -3.28 -13.78 -11.96
N LYS A 217 -4.17 -13.98 -10.99
CA LYS A 217 -5.48 -14.57 -11.24
C LYS A 217 -6.43 -13.51 -11.76
N VAL A 218 -7.17 -13.85 -12.79
CA VAL A 218 -8.20 -12.98 -13.37
C VAL A 218 -9.51 -13.74 -13.49
N ILE A 219 -10.62 -13.03 -13.32
CA ILE A 219 -11.96 -13.62 -13.38
C ILE A 219 -12.69 -12.99 -14.55
N LYS A 220 -13.14 -13.83 -15.49
CA LYS A 220 -13.99 -13.44 -16.61
C LYS A 220 -15.20 -14.36 -16.64
N ASP A 221 -16.40 -13.79 -16.65
CA ASP A 221 -17.66 -14.54 -16.71
C ASP A 221 -17.81 -15.65 -15.63
N GLY A 222 -17.20 -15.43 -14.46
CA GLY A 222 -17.20 -16.40 -13.34
C GLY A 222 -16.13 -17.49 -13.42
N CYS A 223 -15.34 -17.55 -14.49
CA CYS A 223 -14.23 -18.47 -14.65
C CYS A 223 -12.90 -17.84 -14.20
N GLU A 224 -12.08 -18.60 -13.46
CA GLU A 224 -10.72 -18.21 -13.08
C GLU A 224 -9.73 -18.55 -14.21
N HIS A 225 -8.93 -17.57 -14.60
CA HIS A 225 -7.81 -17.71 -15.54
C HIS A 225 -6.52 -17.19 -14.91
N ARG A 226 -5.37 -17.57 -15.49
CA ARG A 226 -4.07 -17.02 -15.10
C ARG A 226 -3.50 -16.14 -16.21
N PHE A 227 -3.26 -14.88 -15.91
CA PHE A 227 -2.51 -13.98 -16.80
C PHE A 227 -1.02 -14.06 -16.46
N TYR A 228 -0.20 -14.47 -17.42
CA TYR A 228 1.26 -14.58 -17.26
C TYR A 228 1.95 -13.33 -17.78
N PHE A 229 2.71 -12.65 -16.93
CA PHE A 229 3.37 -11.39 -17.26
C PHE A 229 4.57 -11.58 -18.21
N SER A 230 5.22 -12.73 -18.18
CA SER A 230 6.36 -13.03 -19.08
C SER A 230 5.97 -13.16 -20.55
N THR A 231 4.72 -13.51 -20.84
CA THR A 231 4.19 -13.74 -22.19
C THR A 231 3.04 -12.78 -22.54
N GLU A 232 2.64 -11.92 -21.61
CA GLU A 232 1.44 -11.07 -21.69
C GLU A 232 0.20 -11.84 -22.20
N SER A 233 0.01 -13.08 -21.70
CA SER A 233 -1.03 -13.98 -22.22
C SER A 233 -1.84 -14.65 -21.11
N LEU A 234 -3.13 -14.89 -21.39
CA LEU A 234 -3.97 -15.76 -20.57
C LEU A 234 -3.62 -17.22 -20.85
N ASP A 235 -3.49 -18.00 -19.77
CA ASP A 235 -3.29 -19.44 -19.72
C ASP A 235 -2.09 -19.93 -20.58
N LEU A 236 -1.05 -20.48 -19.94
CA LEU A 236 0.17 -20.93 -20.61
C LEU A 236 -0.13 -21.66 -21.93
N PRO A 237 0.49 -21.23 -23.06
CA PRO A 237 0.39 -21.95 -24.32
C PRO A 237 0.69 -23.44 -24.08
N SER A 238 -0.13 -24.31 -24.65
CA SER A 238 -0.08 -25.77 -24.48
C SER A 238 1.33 -26.37 -24.69
N GLU A 239 2.21 -25.68 -25.42
CA GLU A 239 3.60 -26.06 -25.67
C GLU A 239 4.51 -26.01 -24.42
N LEU A 240 4.23 -25.14 -23.44
CA LEU A 240 4.99 -25.06 -22.18
C LEU A 240 4.46 -26.03 -21.10
N LYS A 241 3.33 -26.70 -21.33
CA LYS A 241 2.79 -27.72 -20.40
C LYS A 241 3.62 -29.00 -20.36
N ARG A 242 4.58 -29.20 -21.27
CA ARG A 242 5.48 -30.37 -21.29
C ARG A 242 6.92 -30.03 -20.87
N LYS A 243 7.10 -29.68 -19.59
CA LYS A 243 8.34 -29.97 -18.84
C LYS A 243 8.16 -29.62 -17.37
N ARG A 244 7.57 -30.54 -16.60
CA ARG A 244 7.82 -30.63 -15.16
C ARG A 244 7.76 -32.10 -14.74
N ILE A 245 8.95 -32.70 -14.69
CA ILE A 245 9.23 -33.88 -13.87
C ILE A 245 9.01 -33.43 -12.42
N GLY A 246 8.31 -34.27 -11.66
CA GLY A 246 7.64 -33.92 -10.42
C GLY A 246 8.57 -33.57 -9.26
N PHE A 247 8.09 -32.64 -8.44
CA PHE A 247 8.29 -32.63 -7.00
C PHE A 247 6.95 -32.23 -6.38
N TYR A 248 6.37 -33.15 -5.62
CA TYR A 248 5.29 -32.90 -4.67
C TYR A 248 5.82 -31.99 -3.56
N ASP A 249 4.96 -31.09 -3.08
CA ASP A 249 4.83 -30.61 -1.68
C ASP A 249 3.56 -29.72 -1.69
N ASP A 250 2.40 -30.30 -1.40
CA ASP A 250 1.81 -30.40 -0.06
C ASP A 250 1.21 -29.08 0.43
N TYR A 251 -0.09 -28.92 0.20
CA TYR A 251 -1.01 -28.29 1.13
C TYR A 251 -2.36 -29.02 1.02
N GLY A 252 -2.55 -29.99 1.91
CA GLY A 252 -3.78 -30.77 2.04
C GLY A 252 -5.03 -29.90 2.24
N THR A 253 -5.99 -30.07 1.34
CA THR A 253 -7.40 -29.69 1.50
C THR A 253 -8.13 -30.86 2.18
N HIS A 254 -8.57 -30.73 3.43
CA HIS A 254 -9.52 -31.69 4.02
C HIS A 254 -10.64 -30.94 4.74
N TYR A 255 -11.67 -30.55 3.97
CA TYR A 255 -13.04 -30.49 4.47
C TYR A 255 -13.99 -30.88 3.35
N GLY A 256 -14.62 -32.05 3.50
CA GLY A 256 -15.97 -32.29 3.01
C GLY A 256 -16.14 -33.30 1.89
N GLU A 257 -15.83 -34.58 2.11
CA GLU A 257 -16.45 -35.66 1.33
C GLU A 257 -16.73 -36.89 2.20
N PHE A 258 -17.65 -36.81 3.16
CA PHE A 258 -18.45 -37.97 3.58
C PHE A 258 -19.80 -37.50 4.11
N ALA A 259 -20.67 -37.10 3.21
CA ALA A 259 -22.11 -37.04 3.45
C ALA A 259 -22.74 -38.34 2.93
N GLY A 260 -23.08 -39.24 3.86
CA GLY A 260 -24.25 -40.12 3.74
C GLY A 260 -24.05 -41.54 3.21
N SER A 261 -23.87 -42.49 4.12
CA SER A 261 -24.72 -43.70 4.23
C SER A 261 -24.21 -44.58 5.39
N TYR A 262 -25.11 -44.91 6.32
CA TYR A 262 -24.86 -45.79 7.46
C TYR A 262 -24.51 -47.22 7.03
N ALA A 263 -23.58 -47.85 7.77
CA ALA A 263 -23.49 -49.30 7.92
C ALA A 263 -22.94 -49.60 9.32
N GLN A 264 -23.85 -49.63 10.30
CA GLN A 264 -23.79 -50.70 11.30
C GLN A 264 -23.88 -52.04 10.55
N ASP A 265 -23.28 -53.08 11.14
CA ASP A 265 -23.06 -54.43 10.58
C ASP A 265 -21.81 -54.45 9.66
N VAL A 266 -20.64 -54.95 10.05
CA VAL A 266 -20.34 -56.33 10.43
C VAL A 266 -18.97 -56.35 11.12
N MET A 267 -18.92 -56.27 12.46
CA MET A 267 -17.88 -56.89 13.31
C MET A 267 -18.45 -56.91 14.74
N GLY A 268 -19.14 -58.00 15.08
CA GLY A 268 -19.97 -58.14 16.27
C GLY A 268 -19.25 -57.94 17.60
N TYR A 269 -19.43 -56.76 18.18
CA TYR A 269 -19.34 -56.55 19.62
C TYR A 269 -20.75 -56.25 20.13
N SER A 270 -21.20 -57.08 21.08
CA SER A 270 -22.52 -57.07 21.69
C SER A 270 -22.59 -56.03 22.81
N ASP A 271 -23.70 -55.30 22.87
CA ASP A 271 -24.04 -54.25 23.84
C ASP A 271 -24.40 -54.79 25.23
N ASP A 272 -23.41 -55.30 25.96
CA ASP A 272 -23.55 -55.55 27.39
C ASP A 272 -22.22 -55.18 28.05
N VAL A 273 -22.03 -53.94 28.52
CA VAL A 273 -21.89 -53.59 29.95
C VAL A 273 -21.78 -52.06 30.13
N ILE A 274 -22.53 -51.54 31.12
CA ILE A 274 -22.32 -50.30 31.90
C ILE A 274 -22.84 -49.00 31.23
N ASN A 275 -24.13 -48.69 31.34
CA ASN A 275 -24.65 -47.84 32.43
C ASN A 275 -23.87 -47.94 33.75
N ASP A 276 -23.24 -46.82 34.13
CA ASP A 276 -23.07 -46.31 35.50
C ASP A 276 -21.71 -45.64 35.66
N ALA A 277 -21.65 -44.35 35.33
CA ALA A 277 -20.74 -43.41 35.97
C ALA A 277 -21.07 -41.99 35.49
N PHE A 278 -21.82 -41.27 36.32
CA PHE A 278 -22.00 -39.81 36.32
C PHE A 278 -23.14 -39.27 35.43
N GLU A 279 -24.34 -39.48 35.97
CA GLU A 279 -25.47 -38.56 35.93
C GLU A 279 -25.05 -37.11 36.22
N GLY A 280 -25.49 -36.19 35.36
CA GLY A 280 -25.94 -34.81 35.65
C GLY A 280 -25.10 -33.88 36.54
N ASP A 281 -24.53 -32.83 35.95
CA ASP A 281 -24.89 -31.41 36.22
C ASP A 281 -24.24 -30.48 35.14
N PRO A 282 -24.99 -29.64 34.39
CA PRO A 282 -24.44 -28.78 33.33
C PRO A 282 -23.64 -27.54 33.79
N ASP A 283 -23.53 -27.25 35.08
CA ASP A 283 -23.05 -25.93 35.57
C ASP A 283 -21.69 -25.93 36.29
N ASN A 284 -20.65 -26.55 35.72
CA ASN A 284 -19.26 -26.35 36.19
C ASN A 284 -18.43 -25.46 35.24
N TYR A 285 -18.73 -24.18 35.37
CA TYR A 285 -17.81 -23.07 35.60
C TYR A 285 -16.38 -23.03 35.00
N TRP A 286 -16.20 -21.98 34.16
CA TRP A 286 -15.17 -20.93 34.19
C TRP A 286 -13.66 -21.21 33.94
N ASN A 287 -13.12 -20.31 33.09
CA ASN A 287 -11.75 -19.79 33.01
C ASN A 287 -10.59 -20.74 32.78
N ILE A 288 -9.96 -20.59 31.60
CA ILE A 288 -8.51 -20.73 31.48
C ILE A 288 -7.99 -19.54 30.66
N ASP A 289 -6.94 -18.94 31.22
CA ASP A 289 -6.28 -17.64 30.94
C ASP A 289 -5.81 -17.38 29.50
#